data_AF-A0A2E1P2F1-F1
#
_entry.id   AF-A0A2E1P2F1-F1
#
_cell.length_a   1.000
_cell.length_b   1.000
_cell.length_c   1.000
_cell.angle_alpha   90.00
_cell.angle_beta   90.00
_cell.angle_gamma   90.00
#
_symmetry.space_group_name_H-M   'P 1'
#
loop_
_entity.id
_entity.type
_entity.pdbx_description
1 polymer ?
#
loop_
_entity_poly.entity_id
_entity_poly.type
_entity_poly.pdbx_seq_one_letter_code
_entity_poly.pdbx_strand_id
1 'polypeptide(L)' 'MPSEGSVTTVVGVIPIAETFGFSNDIRAASQGRAVWNTENLGFEILPPQLFDKVVGEIRQRKGLKPEPNPESYYAD' A
#
# COMPACT_ATOMS: atom_id res chain seq x y z
N MET A 1 -7.81 14.00 16.40
CA MET A 1 -7.29 13.00 17.35
C MET A 1 -8.09 13.12 18.64
N PRO A 2 -9.04 12.21 18.90
CA PRO A 2 -9.67 12.13 20.21
C PRO A 2 -8.64 11.60 21.21
N SER A 3 -8.42 12.34 22.29
CA SER A 3 -7.58 11.94 23.43
C SER A 3 -8.49 11.75 24.64
N GLU A 4 -8.56 10.53 25.16
CA GLU A 4 -9.23 10.25 26.44
C GLU A 4 -8.17 9.95 27.50
N GLY A 5 -7.95 10.91 28.39
CA GLY A 5 -6.95 10.80 29.45
C GLY A 5 -5.52 10.64 28.89
N SER A 6 -4.89 9.48 29.15
CA SER A 6 -3.52 9.18 28.72
C SER A 6 -3.44 8.40 27.39
N VAL A 7 -4.58 8.09 26.76
CA VAL A 7 -4.65 7.32 25.52
C VAL A 7 -5.03 8.25 24.37
N THR A 8 -4.29 8.13 23.27
CA THR A 8 -4.57 8.86 22.02
C THR A 8 -4.93 7.86 20.93
N THR A 9 -6.07 8.07 20.28
CA THR A 9 -6.49 7.26 19.14
C THR A 9 -6.10 7.93 17.82
N VAL A 10 -5.40 7.18 16.97
CA VAL A 10 -5.01 7.59 15.62
C VAL A 10 -5.80 6.75 14.63
N VAL A 11 -6.52 7.41 13.72
CA VAL A 11 -7.22 6.76 12.61
C VAL A 11 -6.60 7.29 11.34
N GLY A 12 -6.22 6.38 10.45
CA GLY A 12 -5.58 6.70 9.19
C GLY A 12 -5.77 5.59 8.16
N VAL A 13 -5.47 5.93 6.91
CA VAL A 13 -5.52 5.00 5.77
C VAL A 13 -4.10 4.75 5.32
N ILE A 14 -3.77 3.49 5.05
CA ILE A 14 -2.46 3.07 4.56
C ILE A 14 -2.61 2.12 3.35
N PRO A 15 -1.80 2.26 2.29
CA PRO A 15 -1.82 1.31 1.19
C PRO A 15 -1.35 -0.08 1.66
N ILE A 16 -2.04 -1.15 1.27
CA ILE A 16 -1.66 -2.53 1.68
C ILE A 16 -0.24 -2.89 1.25
N ALA A 17 0.24 -2.37 0.12
CA ALA A 17 1.62 -2.57 -0.32
C ALA A 17 2.67 -2.10 0.69
N GLU A 18 2.33 -1.14 1.56
CA GLU A 18 3.23 -0.54 2.56
C GLU A 18 3.04 -1.10 3.98
N THR A 19 2.22 -2.14 4.17
CA THR A 19 1.94 -2.71 5.52
C THR A 19 2.81 -3.90 5.88
N PHE A 20 3.62 -4.40 4.96
CA PHE A 20 4.53 -5.51 5.24
C PHE A 20 5.57 -5.08 6.28
N GLY A 21 5.60 -5.78 7.43
CA GLY A 21 6.47 -5.43 8.56
C GLY A 21 5.85 -4.46 9.58
N PHE A 22 4.66 -3.90 9.31
CA PHE A 22 4.01 -2.91 10.16
C PHE A 22 3.89 -3.33 11.63
N SER A 23 3.56 -4.60 11.90
CA SER A 23 3.45 -5.12 13.28
C SER A 23 4.74 -5.00 14.08
N ASN A 24 5.91 -5.15 13.43
CA ASN A 24 7.20 -5.04 14.09
C ASN A 24 7.55 -3.57 14.31
N ASP A 25 7.32 -2.74 13.30
CA ASP A 25 7.62 -1.30 13.35
C ASP A 25 6.79 -0.59 14.41
N ILE A 26 5.47 -0.84 14.47
CA ILE A 26 4.59 -0.23 15.46
C ILE A 26 4.92 -0.71 16.88
N ARG A 27 5.32 -1.98 17.03
CA ARG A 27 5.75 -2.51 18.33
C ARG A 27 7.04 -1.83 18.79
N ALA A 28 8.03 -1.69 17.91
CA ALA A 28 9.28 -1.01 18.23
C ALA A 28 9.04 0.48 18.58
N ALA A 29 8.27 1.19 17.75
CA ALA A 29 7.97 2.62 17.93
C ALA A 29 7.16 2.92 19.20
N SER A 30 6.28 2.00 19.61
CA SER A 30 5.44 2.17 20.80
C SER A 30 5.97 1.48 22.06
N GLN A 31 7.17 0.89 22.00
CA GLN A 31 7.71 0.03 23.08
C GLN A 31 6.73 -1.09 23.49
N GLY A 32 6.00 -1.63 22.50
CA GLY A 32 5.01 -2.70 22.68
C GLY A 32 3.70 -2.29 23.35
N ARG A 33 3.40 -0.99 23.43
CA ARG A 33 2.18 -0.48 24.07
C ARG A 33 1.03 -0.20 23.10
N ALA A 34 1.30 -0.07 21.81
CA ALA A 34 0.25 0.20 20.83
C ALA A 34 -0.68 -1.00 20.66
N VAL A 35 -1.98 -0.72 20.70
CA VAL A 35 -3.04 -1.63 20.26
C VAL A 35 -3.57 -1.10 18.94
N TRP A 36 -3.69 -1.97 17.94
CA TRP A 36 -4.10 -1.58 16.59
C TRP A 36 -4.97 -2.66 15.94
N ASN A 37 -5.81 -2.22 15.01
CA ASN A 37 -6.62 -3.05 14.14
C ASN A 37 -6.69 -2.40 12.75
N THR A 38 -7.13 -3.17 11.75
CA THR A 38 -7.29 -2.69 10.37
C THR A 38 -8.63 -3.14 9.82
N GLU A 39 -9.23 -2.32 8.98
CA GLU A 39 -10.45 -2.61 8.24
C GLU A 39 -10.22 -2.35 6.75
N ASN A 40 -10.93 -3.07 5.88
CA ASN A 40 -10.83 -2.87 4.44
C ASN A 40 -11.63 -1.62 4.03
N LEU A 41 -10.98 -0.71 3.29
CA LEU A 41 -11.60 0.52 2.76
C LEU A 41 -11.88 0.46 1.25
N GLY A 42 -11.47 -0.61 0.56
CA GLY A 42 -11.60 -0.76 -0.89
C GLY A 42 -10.32 -0.44 -1.67
N PHE A 43 -10.47 0.07 -2.90
CA PHE A 43 -9.38 0.38 -3.82
C PHE A 43 -9.35 1.87 -4.13
N GLU A 44 -8.14 2.42 -4.15
CA GLU A 44 -7.87 3.82 -4.47
C GLU A 44 -7.00 3.92 -5.72
N ILE A 45 -7.06 5.06 -6.41
CA ILE A 45 -6.24 5.32 -7.60
C ILE A 45 -4.77 5.40 -7.17
N LEU A 46 -3.92 4.63 -7.85
CA LEU A 46 -2.47 4.69 -7.63
C LEU A 46 -1.93 6.08 -8.03
N PRO A 47 -1.04 6.70 -7.23
CA PRO A 47 -0.39 7.94 -7.60
C PRO A 47 0.24 7.85 -8.99
N PRO A 48 0.03 8.85 -9.89
CA PRO A 48 0.51 8.78 -11.27
C PRO A 48 2.01 8.52 -11.40
N GLN A 49 2.81 9.02 -10.45
CA GLN A 49 4.26 8.88 -10.44
C GLN A 49 4.73 7.43 -10.17
N LEU A 50 3.86 6.58 -9.62
CA LEU A 50 4.13 5.18 -9.34
C LEU A 50 3.60 4.23 -10.41
N PHE A 51 2.81 4.73 -11.36
CA PHE A 51 2.06 3.91 -12.30
C PHE A 51 2.96 3.01 -13.14
N ASP A 52 3.92 3.59 -13.86
CA ASP A 52 4.80 2.83 -14.76
C ASP A 52 5.63 1.78 -14.02
N LYS A 53 6.11 2.13 -12.83
CA LYS A 53 6.88 1.22 -11.96
C LYS A 53 6.03 0.02 -11.55
N VAL A 54 4.86 0.26 -10.96
CA VAL A 54 3.99 -0.81 -10.43
C VAL A 54 3.46 -1.70 -11.56
N VAL A 55 3.08 -1.12 -12.69
CA VAL A 55 2.65 -1.88 -13.87
C VAL A 55 3.79 -2.75 -14.39
N GLY A 56 5.00 -2.20 -14.51
CA GLY A 56 6.19 -2.93 -14.94
C GLY A 56 6.51 -4.12 -14.02
N GLU A 57 6.51 -3.92 -12.70
CA GLU A 57 6.73 -4.97 -11.70
C GLU A 57 5.69 -6.09 -11.79
N ILE A 58 4.41 -5.74 -11.95
CA ILE A 58 3.33 -6.73 -12.11
C ILE A 58 3.51 -7.54 -13.39
N ARG A 59 3.89 -6.88 -14.50
CA ARG A 59 4.12 -7.55 -15.80
C ARG A 59 5.31 -8.49 -15.74
N GLN A 60 6.43 -8.06 -15.16
CA GLN A 60 7.60 -8.91 -14.95
C GLN A 60 7.27 -10.14 -14.09
N ARG A 61 6.52 -9.96 -12.99
CA ARG A 61 6.07 -11.08 -12.14
C ARG A 61 5.21 -12.09 -12.90
N LYS A 62 4.50 -11.64 -13.95
CA LYS A 62 3.70 -12.48 -14.84
C LYS A 62 4.48 -13.03 -16.04
N GLY A 63 5.78 -12.77 -16.15
CA GLY A 63 6.62 -13.22 -17.28
C GLY A 63 6.41 -12.43 -18.57
N LEU A 64 5.85 -11.21 -18.49
CA LEU A 64 5.63 -10.32 -19.62
C LEU A 64 6.73 -9.25 -19.72
N LYS A 65 6.83 -8.61 -20.89
CA LYS A 65 7.69 -7.41 -21.05
C LYS A 65 7.21 -6.29 -20.11
N PRO A 66 8.11 -5.53 -19.45
CA PRO A 66 7.74 -4.48 -18.50
C PRO A 66 6.86 -3.40 -19.15
N GLU A 67 7.18 -3.01 -20.38
CA GLU A 67 6.40 -2.06 -21.14
C GLU A 67 5.13 -2.71 -21.69
N PRO A 68 3.97 -2.04 -21.61
CA PRO A 68 2.77 -2.44 -22.33
C PRO A 68 3.02 -2.53 -23.83
N ASN A 69 2.28 -3.40 -24.52
CA ASN A 69 2.36 -3.43 -25.97
C ASN A 69 1.73 -2.14 -26.54
N PRO A 70 2.28 -1.57 -27.62
CA PRO A 70 1.68 -0.43 -28.29
C PRO A 70 0.33 -0.81 -28.90
N GLU A 71 -0.52 0.18 -29.19
CA GLU A 71 -1.85 -0.05 -29.80
C GLU A 71 -1.76 -0.88 -31.09
N SER A 72 -0.73 -0.66 -31.90
CA SER A 72 -0.44 -1.43 -33.12
C SER A 72 -0.37 -2.95 -32.92
N TYR A 73 -0.01 -3.42 -31.73
CA TYR A 73 0.02 -4.85 -31.42
C TYR A 73 -1.38 -5.49 -31.43
N TYR A 74 -2.45 -4.70 -31.25
CA TYR A 74 -3.83 -5.15 -31.16
C TYR A 74 -4.65 -4.84 -32.43
N ALA A 75 -4.00 -4.31 -33.47
CA ALA A 75 -4.67 -3.88 -34.70
C ALA A 75 -4.80 -4.98 -35.77
N ASP A 76 -4.17 -6.14 -35.55
CA ASP A 76 -4.33 -7.39 -36.31
C ASP A 76 -5.36 -8.32 -35.65
#